data_AF-A0A1G3M4Y8-F1
#
_entry.id   AF-A0A1G3M4Y8-F1
#
_cell.length_a   1.000
_cell.length_b   1.000
_cell.length_c   1.000
_cell.angle_alpha   90.00
_cell.angle_beta   90.00
_cell.angle_gamma   90.00
#
_symmetry.space_group_name_H-M   'P 1'
#
loop_
_entity.id
_entity.type
_entity.pdbx_description
1 polymer ?
#
loop_
_entity_poly.entity_id
_entity_poly.type
_entity_poly.pdbx_seq_one_letter_code
_entity_poly.pdbx_strand_id
1 'polypeptide(L)'
;MADFNSSLPIRTEADGDAVVKITGDDAANQAAVNADKELLTKSKVTDGTDNLAVNADGSINVIIQGGIQATEKQVYGTTVAGVPNTPSDVVNYTVTAGKTFVIRKFGAAGSGKLKVELRVGPAAAEVTKQTAFTSTASPNYDNELPSPIEVAAGDKILVTVTNKDTANQDLYAYVNGNEVG
;
A
#
# COMPACT_ATOMS: atom_id res chain seq x y z
N MET A 1 -5.95 7.80 -72.03
CA MET A 1 -6.18 7.92 -70.57
C MET A 1 -5.86 6.57 -69.98
N ALA A 2 -4.85 6.46 -69.11
CA ALA A 2 -4.58 5.21 -68.41
C ALA A 2 -5.62 5.04 -67.30
N ASP A 3 -6.23 3.86 -67.22
CA ASP A 3 -7.18 3.48 -66.18
C ASP A 3 -6.41 3.15 -64.90
N PHE A 4 -6.64 3.93 -63.85
CA PHE A 4 -5.94 3.77 -62.57
C PHE A 4 -6.48 2.60 -61.72
N ASN A 5 -7.53 1.90 -62.17
CA ASN A 5 -8.14 0.78 -61.44
C ASN A 5 -7.71 -0.62 -61.91
N SER A 6 -6.83 -0.76 -62.91
CA SER A 6 -6.26 -2.07 -63.23
C SER A 6 -5.09 -2.37 -62.29
N SER A 7 -5.26 -3.29 -61.35
CA SER A 7 -4.13 -3.79 -60.56
C SER A 7 -3.15 -4.49 -61.50
N LEU A 8 -1.88 -4.08 -61.51
CA LEU A 8 -0.84 -4.77 -62.26
C LEU A 8 -0.53 -6.09 -61.53
N PRO A 9 -0.80 -7.27 -62.13
CA PRO A 9 -0.38 -8.52 -61.52
C PRO A 9 1.15 -8.59 -61.52
N ILE A 10 1.77 -8.71 -60.36
CA ILE A 10 3.20 -9.00 -60.23
C ILE A 10 3.36 -10.53 -60.33
N ARG A 11 4.10 -11.00 -61.34
CA ARG A 11 4.48 -12.40 -61.50
C ARG A 11 6.00 -12.49 -61.35
N THR A 12 6.48 -13.42 -60.55
CA THR A 12 7.90 -13.70 -60.33
C THR A 12 8.22 -15.13 -60.80
N GLU A 13 9.39 -15.34 -61.39
CA GLU A 13 9.87 -16.62 -61.89
C GLU A 13 10.85 -17.29 -60.90
N ALA A 14 11.56 -16.49 -60.09
CA ALA A 14 12.53 -16.91 -59.08
C ALA A 14 12.40 -16.14 -57.74
N ASP A 15 13.06 -16.64 -56.69
CA ASP A 15 13.17 -15.95 -55.40
C ASP A 15 13.91 -14.61 -55.55
N GLY A 16 13.33 -13.52 -55.03
CA GLY A 16 13.94 -12.18 -55.06
C GLY A 16 13.54 -11.30 -56.25
N ASP A 17 12.77 -11.83 -57.21
CA ASP A 17 12.28 -11.09 -58.38
C ASP A 17 11.37 -9.90 -58.04
N ALA A 18 10.76 -9.92 -56.85
CA ALA A 18 9.98 -8.82 -56.32
C ALA A 18 10.47 -8.41 -54.93
N VAL A 19 10.95 -7.18 -54.81
CA VAL A 19 11.23 -6.52 -53.53
C VAL A 19 10.18 -5.43 -53.34
N VAL A 20 9.26 -5.66 -52.40
CA VAL A 20 8.23 -4.68 -52.05
C VAL A 20 8.78 -3.72 -51.00
N LYS A 21 8.90 -2.45 -51.36
CA LYS A 21 9.19 -1.37 -50.40
C LYS A 21 7.88 -0.70 -50.01
N ILE A 22 7.53 -0.77 -48.73
CA ILE A 22 6.38 -0.05 -48.18
C ILE A 22 6.87 1.33 -47.72
N THR A 23 6.58 2.37 -48.51
CA THR A 23 6.90 3.76 -48.15
C THR A 23 5.65 4.47 -47.64
N GLY A 24 5.73 5.08 -46.46
CA GLY A 24 4.81 6.14 -46.03
C GLY A 24 5.30 7.51 -46.51
N ASP A 25 4.37 8.46 -46.56
CA ASP A 25 4.59 9.90 -46.77
C ASP A 25 5.36 10.57 -45.61
N ASP A 26 5.40 9.94 -44.44
CA ASP A 26 6.22 10.31 -43.30
C ASP A 26 7.37 9.30 -43.08
N ALA A 27 8.61 9.80 -43.01
CA ALA A 27 9.79 8.99 -42.73
C ALA A 27 9.72 8.26 -41.37
N ALA A 28 8.89 8.75 -40.44
CA ALA A 28 8.67 8.12 -39.15
C ALA A 28 7.77 6.87 -39.20
N ASN A 29 7.00 6.66 -40.28
CA ASN A 29 5.95 5.63 -40.38
C ASN A 29 6.25 4.52 -41.39
N GLN A 30 7.50 4.38 -41.83
CA GLN A 30 7.90 3.27 -42.72
C GLN A 30 8.16 2.00 -41.92
N ALA A 31 7.40 0.94 -42.19
CA ALA A 31 7.74 -0.40 -41.73
C ALA A 31 8.98 -0.87 -42.51
N ALA A 32 10.12 -0.91 -41.84
CA ALA A 32 11.38 -1.35 -42.44
C ALA A 32 11.63 -2.82 -42.13
N VAL A 33 12.19 -3.55 -43.09
CA VAL A 33 12.74 -4.88 -42.84
C VAL A 33 14.19 -4.69 -42.34
N ASN A 34 14.54 -5.26 -41.19
CA ASN A 34 15.89 -5.16 -40.62
C ASN A 34 16.89 -6.06 -41.38
N ALA A 35 18.18 -6.00 -41.01
CA ALA A 35 19.23 -6.82 -41.63
C ALA A 35 18.97 -8.33 -41.47
N ASP A 36 18.19 -8.71 -40.47
CA ASP A 36 17.81 -10.08 -40.14
C ASP A 36 16.50 -10.54 -40.82
N LYS A 37 15.96 -9.71 -41.74
CA LYS A 37 14.71 -9.97 -42.49
C LYS A 37 13.44 -9.95 -41.64
N GLU A 38 13.47 -9.31 -40.49
CA GLU A 38 12.30 -9.10 -39.65
C GLU A 38 11.65 -7.75 -39.95
N LEU A 39 10.32 -7.71 -39.91
CA LEU A 39 9.57 -6.46 -40.04
C LEU A 39 9.65 -5.67 -38.73
N LEU A 40 10.39 -4.55 -38.73
CA LEU A 40 10.48 -3.65 -37.59
C LEU A 40 9.28 -2.70 -37.59
N THR A 41 8.23 -3.05 -36.86
CA THR A 41 7.13 -2.12 -36.56
C THR A 41 7.42 -1.41 -35.24
N LYS A 42 7.65 -0.09 -35.30
CA LYS A 42 7.68 0.74 -34.08
C LYS A 42 6.24 0.92 -33.60
N SER A 43 5.72 -0.07 -32.89
CA SER A 43 4.39 0.00 -32.29
C SER A 43 4.45 0.84 -31.03
N LYS A 44 3.95 2.07 -31.09
CA LYS A 44 3.76 2.91 -29.92
C LYS A 44 2.50 2.43 -29.18
N VAL A 45 2.67 1.94 -27.96
CA VAL A 45 1.54 1.67 -27.05
C VAL A 45 1.25 2.95 -26.26
N THR A 46 0.07 3.50 -26.47
CA THR A 46 -0.40 4.76 -25.88
C THR A 46 -1.91 4.68 -25.62
N ASP A 47 -2.39 5.39 -24.60
CA ASP A 47 -3.82 5.58 -24.32
C ASP A 47 -4.39 6.89 -24.93
N GLY A 48 -3.56 7.62 -25.67
CA GLY A 48 -3.89 8.94 -26.23
C GLY A 48 -3.39 10.11 -25.39
N THR A 49 -2.93 9.87 -24.16
CA THR A 49 -2.33 10.89 -23.27
C THR A 49 -0.85 10.61 -23.04
N ASP A 50 -0.52 9.38 -22.67
CA ASP A 50 0.86 8.96 -22.36
C ASP A 50 1.32 7.83 -23.28
N ASN A 51 2.63 7.72 -23.46
CA ASN A 51 3.25 6.57 -24.13
C ASN A 51 3.96 5.75 -23.08
N LEU A 52 3.97 4.42 -23.25
CA LEU A 52 4.95 3.61 -22.52
C LEU A 52 6.36 4.07 -22.93
N ALA A 53 7.10 4.65 -21.98
CA ALA A 53 8.48 5.05 -22.20
C ALA A 53 9.39 3.83 -22.00
N VAL A 54 10.03 3.39 -23.09
CA VAL A 54 11.11 2.39 -23.05
C VAL A 54 12.43 3.14 -23.03
N ASN A 55 13.30 2.82 -22.08
CA ASN A 55 14.63 3.40 -21.94
C ASN A 55 15.55 2.95 -23.09
N ALA A 56 16.67 3.67 -23.26
CA ALA A 56 17.67 3.34 -24.27
C ALA A 56 18.31 1.94 -24.05
N ASP A 57 18.24 1.41 -22.84
CA ASP A 57 18.70 0.06 -22.47
C ASP A 57 17.63 -1.04 -22.67
N GLY A 58 16.44 -0.69 -23.16
CA GLY A 58 15.32 -1.61 -23.40
C GLY A 58 14.42 -1.87 -22.18
N SER A 59 14.71 -1.31 -21.01
CA SER A 59 13.84 -1.41 -19.83
C SER A 59 12.59 -0.50 -19.96
N ILE A 60 11.49 -0.85 -19.28
CA ILE A 60 10.27 -0.03 -19.24
C ILE A 60 10.30 0.87 -18.01
N ASN A 61 10.05 2.17 -18.21
CA ASN A 61 9.81 3.08 -17.10
C ASN A 61 8.42 2.84 -16.51
N VAL A 62 8.38 2.06 -15.44
CA VAL A 62 7.17 1.89 -14.63
C VAL A 62 7.16 2.98 -13.56
N ILE A 63 6.30 3.98 -13.74
CA ILE A 63 6.01 4.96 -12.68
C ILE A 63 4.76 4.47 -11.94
N ILE A 64 4.93 4.04 -10.69
CA ILE A 64 3.80 3.71 -9.81
C ILE A 64 3.35 5.01 -9.13
N GLN A 65 2.45 5.77 -9.76
CA GLN A 65 1.75 6.85 -9.08
C GLN A 65 0.71 6.26 -8.13
N GLY A 66 0.72 6.67 -6.87
CA GLY A 66 -0.24 6.20 -5.87
C GLY A 66 0.15 4.94 -5.12
N GLY A 67 1.43 4.56 -5.11
CA GLY A 67 1.93 3.63 -4.09
C GLY A 67 1.63 4.24 -2.71
N ILE A 68 0.72 3.63 -1.95
CA ILE A 68 0.44 4.03 -0.58
C ILE A 68 1.77 4.00 0.17
N GLN A 69 2.30 5.18 0.53
CA GLN A 69 3.49 5.31 1.36
C GLN A 69 3.10 4.92 2.79
N ALA A 70 2.99 3.61 3.02
CA ALA A 70 2.71 3.05 4.32
C ALA A 70 3.95 3.22 5.20
N THR A 71 3.93 4.23 6.08
CA THR A 71 4.99 4.41 7.07
C THR A 71 4.66 3.55 8.27
N GLU A 72 5.54 2.59 8.61
CA GLU A 72 5.39 1.82 9.83
C GLU A 72 5.41 2.75 11.04
N LYS A 73 4.45 2.56 11.94
CA LYS A 73 4.30 3.39 13.12
C LYS A 73 4.02 2.51 14.33
N GLN A 74 4.87 2.70 15.33
CA GLN A 74 4.72 2.09 16.63
C GLN A 74 4.54 3.18 17.68
N VAL A 75 3.49 3.04 18.49
CA VAL A 75 3.19 3.95 19.58
C VAL A 75 3.30 3.18 20.88
N TYR A 76 4.13 3.67 21.78
CA TYR A 76 4.33 3.12 23.12
C TYR A 76 3.78 4.08 24.16
N GLY A 77 3.27 3.51 25.25
CA GLY A 77 2.78 4.25 26.39
C GLY A 77 3.15 3.57 27.70
N THR A 78 3.36 4.39 28.73
CA THR A 78 3.63 3.95 30.10
C THR A 78 2.88 4.85 31.07
N THR A 79 2.33 4.30 32.14
CA THR A 79 1.75 5.13 33.20
C THR A 79 2.82 5.61 34.19
N VAL A 80 2.48 6.64 34.96
CA VAL A 80 3.21 6.96 36.20
C VAL A 80 3.17 5.76 37.16
N ALA A 81 4.21 5.64 37.97
CA ALA A 81 4.43 4.44 38.76
C ALA A 81 3.29 4.16 39.75
N GLY A 82 2.88 2.89 39.84
CA GLY A 82 1.93 2.40 40.85
C GLY A 82 0.46 2.81 40.61
N VAL A 83 -0.09 2.45 39.44
CA VAL A 83 -1.52 2.63 39.13
C VAL A 83 -2.37 1.74 40.05
N PRO A 84 -3.36 2.29 40.79
CA PRO A 84 -4.28 1.50 41.62
C PRO A 84 -5.29 0.75 40.74
N ASN A 85 -6.27 0.05 41.32
CA ASN A 85 -7.30 -0.69 40.57
C ASN A 85 -8.29 0.24 39.83
N THR A 86 -7.80 0.89 38.77
CA THR A 86 -8.50 1.90 37.97
C THR A 86 -8.10 1.74 36.50
N PRO A 87 -8.98 2.11 35.55
CA PRO A 87 -8.59 2.28 34.15
C PRO A 87 -7.56 3.40 34.00
N SER A 88 -6.68 3.25 33.02
CA SER A 88 -5.74 4.27 32.54
C SER A 88 -5.55 4.14 31.03
N ASP A 89 -5.63 5.26 30.30
CA ASP A 89 -5.32 5.30 28.88
C ASP A 89 -3.80 5.34 28.71
N VAL A 90 -3.20 4.15 28.62
CA VAL A 90 -1.74 3.99 28.61
C VAL A 90 -1.18 4.44 27.26
N VAL A 91 -1.83 4.05 26.16
CA VAL A 91 -1.62 4.65 24.83
C VAL A 91 -2.75 5.64 24.58
N ASN A 92 -2.40 6.86 24.19
CA ASN A 92 -3.33 7.88 23.72
C ASN A 92 -2.73 8.59 22.49
N TYR A 93 -3.05 8.07 21.32
CA TYR A 93 -2.54 8.56 20.04
C TYR A 93 -3.62 9.28 19.25
N THR A 94 -3.31 10.43 18.66
CA THR A 94 -4.14 11.06 17.63
C THR A 94 -3.53 10.74 16.28
N VAL A 95 -4.32 10.20 15.35
CA VAL A 95 -3.86 9.91 13.98
C VAL A 95 -3.47 11.21 13.27
N THR A 96 -2.30 11.20 12.63
CA THR A 96 -1.74 12.37 11.93
C THR A 96 -2.73 12.92 10.89
N ALA A 97 -2.83 14.25 10.78
CA ALA A 97 -3.70 14.89 9.80
C ALA A 97 -3.38 14.42 8.37
N GLY A 98 -4.42 14.13 7.59
CA GLY A 98 -4.29 13.62 6.21
C GLY A 98 -3.85 12.15 6.10
N LYS A 99 -3.68 11.44 7.22
CA LYS A 99 -3.34 10.01 7.23
C LYS A 99 -4.48 9.17 7.80
N THR A 100 -4.54 7.92 7.38
CA THR A 100 -5.29 6.84 8.04
C THR A 100 -4.29 5.97 8.77
N PHE A 101 -4.57 5.60 10.02
CA PHE A 101 -3.77 4.61 10.73
C PHE A 101 -4.42 3.23 10.61
N VAL A 102 -3.67 2.26 10.10
CA VAL A 102 -4.10 0.86 9.98
C VAL A 102 -3.49 0.06 11.11
N ILE A 103 -4.26 -0.20 12.15
CA ILE A 103 -3.82 -0.98 13.33
C ILE A 103 -3.72 -2.45 12.94
N ARG A 104 -2.60 -3.08 13.26
CA ARG A 104 -2.37 -4.52 13.04
C ARG A 104 -2.23 -5.30 14.34
N LYS A 105 -1.67 -4.66 15.36
CA LYS A 105 -1.31 -5.32 16.60
C LYS A 105 -1.38 -4.34 17.76
N PHE A 106 -1.80 -4.81 18.92
CA PHE A 106 -1.71 -4.05 20.15
C PHE A 106 -1.45 -5.00 21.32
N GLY A 107 -0.91 -4.44 22.40
CA GLY A 107 -0.62 -5.22 23.58
C GLY A 107 -0.51 -4.35 24.81
N ALA A 108 -0.51 -5.02 25.96
CA ALA A 108 -0.29 -4.39 27.24
C ALA A 108 0.43 -5.34 28.20
N ALA A 109 1.15 -4.79 29.15
CA ALA A 109 1.89 -5.52 30.16
C ALA A 109 1.78 -4.83 31.52
N GLY A 110 1.93 -5.64 32.57
CA GLY A 110 1.94 -5.25 33.96
C GLY A 110 2.52 -6.38 34.81
N SER A 111 2.56 -6.23 36.12
CA SER A 111 3.00 -7.28 37.04
C SER A 111 1.87 -8.20 37.52
N GLY A 112 0.60 -7.84 37.27
CA GLY A 112 -0.58 -8.51 37.83
C GLY A 112 -1.71 -8.74 36.84
N LYS A 113 -2.94 -8.83 37.35
CA LYS A 113 -4.14 -9.00 36.51
C LYS A 113 -4.53 -7.70 35.82
N LEU A 114 -4.85 -7.75 34.53
CA LEU A 114 -5.26 -6.60 33.74
C LEU A 114 -6.57 -6.87 32.99
N LYS A 115 -7.35 -5.82 32.75
CA LYS A 115 -8.30 -5.74 31.63
C LYS A 115 -7.70 -4.78 30.60
N VAL A 116 -7.62 -5.20 29.35
CA VAL A 116 -7.03 -4.43 28.25
C VAL A 116 -8.12 -4.15 27.21
N GLU A 117 -8.26 -2.90 26.79
CA GLU A 117 -9.25 -2.47 25.80
C GLU A 117 -8.58 -1.64 24.70
N LEU A 118 -8.82 -2.02 23.44
CA LEU A 118 -8.54 -1.17 22.29
C LEU A 118 -9.78 -0.35 21.98
N ARG A 119 -9.67 0.98 22.01
CA ARG A 119 -10.75 1.91 21.68
C ARG A 119 -10.30 2.85 20.59
N VAL A 120 -11.17 3.12 19.62
CA VAL A 120 -10.88 4.06 18.51
C VAL A 120 -12.09 4.92 18.18
N GLY A 121 -11.86 6.12 17.65
CA GLY A 121 -12.89 7.03 17.16
C GLY A 121 -12.58 8.48 17.49
N PRO A 122 -13.53 9.41 17.28
CA PRO A 122 -13.34 10.82 17.59
C PRO A 122 -13.02 11.01 19.07
N ALA A 123 -12.24 12.05 19.38
CA ALA A 123 -11.86 12.34 20.77
C ALA A 123 -13.10 12.44 21.68
N ALA A 124 -13.06 11.73 22.81
CA ALA A 124 -14.16 11.59 23.78
C ALA A 124 -15.41 10.82 23.28
N ALA A 125 -15.35 10.21 22.10
CA ALA A 125 -16.39 9.34 21.54
C ALA A 125 -15.81 7.99 21.07
N GLU A 126 -14.69 7.55 21.65
CA GLU A 126 -13.98 6.35 21.25
C GLU A 126 -14.77 5.08 21.62
N VAL A 127 -14.94 4.18 20.66
CA VAL A 127 -15.68 2.93 20.79
C VAL A 127 -14.71 1.77 21.02
N THR A 128 -15.01 0.90 21.99
CA THR A 128 -14.25 -0.33 22.23
C THR A 128 -14.39 -1.28 21.05
N LYS A 129 -13.25 -1.65 20.46
CA LYS A 129 -13.16 -2.62 19.36
C LYS A 129 -12.77 -4.01 19.84
N GLN A 130 -11.98 -4.08 20.91
CA GLN A 130 -11.55 -5.34 21.49
C GLN A 130 -11.35 -5.22 22.99
N THR A 131 -11.58 -6.31 23.70
CA THR A 131 -11.35 -6.43 25.14
C THR A 131 -10.69 -7.78 25.43
N ALA A 132 -9.71 -7.78 26.32
CA ALA A 132 -9.07 -8.98 26.82
C ALA A 132 -8.77 -8.87 28.31
N PHE A 133 -8.55 -10.01 28.94
CA PHE A 133 -8.17 -10.11 30.35
C PHE A 133 -6.89 -10.93 30.46
N THR A 134 -5.97 -10.48 31.31
CA THR A 134 -4.75 -11.22 31.65
C THR A 134 -4.88 -11.84 33.04
N SER A 135 -3.92 -12.70 33.39
CA SER A 135 -3.82 -13.29 34.72
C SER A 135 -2.41 -13.12 35.27
N THR A 136 -2.21 -13.39 36.56
CA THR A 136 -0.86 -13.37 37.15
C THR A 136 0.08 -14.42 36.55
N ALA A 137 -0.46 -15.48 35.95
CA ALA A 137 0.34 -16.51 35.24
C ALA A 137 0.69 -16.10 33.80
N SER A 138 0.02 -15.10 33.25
CA SER A 138 0.27 -14.57 31.91
C SER A 138 -0.10 -13.09 31.91
N PRO A 139 0.76 -12.23 32.51
CA PRO A 139 0.42 -10.85 32.82
C PRO A 139 0.48 -9.93 31.60
N ASN A 140 1.02 -10.44 30.49
CA ASN A 140 1.16 -9.73 29.24
C ASN A 140 0.05 -10.16 28.29
N TYR A 141 -0.58 -9.17 27.67
CA TYR A 141 -1.45 -9.35 26.53
C TYR A 141 -0.71 -8.95 25.26
N ASP A 142 -0.66 -9.87 24.31
CA ASP A 142 -0.11 -9.61 22.99
C ASP A 142 -1.07 -10.20 21.94
N ASN A 143 -1.65 -9.36 21.08
CA ASN A 143 -2.61 -9.81 20.09
C ASN A 143 -2.46 -9.11 18.74
N GLU A 144 -2.30 -9.94 17.71
CA GLU A 144 -2.46 -9.55 16.32
C GLU A 144 -3.95 -9.55 15.95
N LEU A 145 -4.39 -8.49 15.27
CA LEU A 145 -5.78 -8.35 14.86
C LEU A 145 -6.04 -9.24 13.63
N PRO A 146 -7.07 -10.11 13.65
CA PRO A 146 -7.37 -10.95 12.50
C PRO A 146 -7.78 -10.14 11.26
N SER A 147 -8.35 -8.95 11.50
CA SER A 147 -8.61 -7.94 10.48
C SER A 147 -8.07 -6.59 10.97
N PRO A 148 -7.28 -5.86 10.16
CA PRO A 148 -6.80 -4.55 10.54
C PRO A 148 -7.96 -3.58 10.83
N ILE A 149 -7.73 -2.65 11.75
CA ILE A 149 -8.69 -1.58 12.06
C ILE A 149 -8.16 -0.28 11.48
N GLU A 150 -8.94 0.34 10.61
CA GLU A 150 -8.64 1.66 10.05
C GLU A 150 -9.17 2.76 10.97
N VAL A 151 -8.34 3.76 11.23
CA VAL A 151 -8.66 4.91 12.08
C VAL A 151 -8.37 6.18 11.30
N ALA A 152 -9.38 7.03 11.16
CA ALA A 152 -9.32 8.23 10.34
C ALA A 152 -8.38 9.30 10.93
N ALA A 153 -7.92 10.24 10.10
CA ALA A 153 -7.15 11.38 10.52
C ALA A 153 -7.86 12.16 11.65
N GLY A 154 -7.13 12.52 12.71
CA GLY A 154 -7.68 13.26 13.85
C GLY A 154 -8.44 12.42 14.88
N ASP A 155 -8.83 11.19 14.56
CA ASP A 155 -9.39 10.26 15.54
C ASP A 155 -8.32 9.77 16.52
N LYS A 156 -8.79 9.27 17.67
CA LYS A 156 -7.98 8.71 18.74
C LYS A 156 -7.83 7.20 18.60
N ILE A 157 -6.66 6.71 18.97
CA ILE A 157 -6.37 5.31 19.29
C ILE A 157 -5.99 5.26 20.75
N LEU A 158 -6.80 4.57 21.55
CA LEU A 158 -6.57 4.37 22.97
C LEU A 158 -6.33 2.89 23.26
N VAL A 159 -5.28 2.60 24.03
CA VAL A 159 -5.17 1.33 24.75
C VAL A 159 -5.41 1.61 26.21
N THR A 160 -6.64 1.36 26.65
CA THR A 160 -7.04 1.51 28.04
C THR A 160 -6.69 0.23 28.79
N VAL A 161 -5.84 0.35 29.80
CA VAL A 161 -5.47 -0.77 30.68
C VAL A 161 -6.05 -0.49 32.05
N THR A 162 -6.85 -1.42 32.57
CA THR A 162 -7.34 -1.39 33.95
C THR A 162 -6.52 -2.37 34.77
N ASN A 163 -5.81 -1.87 35.78
CA ASN A 163 -5.23 -2.73 36.81
C ASN A 163 -6.39 -3.44 37.55
N LYS A 164 -6.40 -4.77 37.53
CA LYS A 164 -7.38 -5.61 38.25
C LYS A 164 -6.78 -6.34 39.44
N ASP A 165 -5.53 -6.05 39.75
CA ASP A 165 -4.86 -6.51 40.95
C ASP A 165 -5.24 -5.66 42.18
N THR A 166 -4.94 -6.18 43.37
CA THR A 166 -5.09 -5.44 44.63
C THR A 166 -3.87 -4.57 44.90
N ALA A 167 -2.70 -4.94 44.36
CA ALA A 167 -1.50 -4.12 44.42
C ALA A 167 -1.47 -3.06 43.32
N ASN A 168 -0.89 -1.91 43.62
CA ASN A 168 -0.55 -0.92 42.62
C ASN A 168 0.55 -1.48 41.70
N GLN A 169 0.48 -1.20 40.40
CA GLN A 169 1.48 -1.67 39.43
C GLN A 169 1.70 -0.67 38.30
N ASP A 170 2.84 -0.79 37.63
CA ASP A 170 3.15 -0.03 36.44
C ASP A 170 2.49 -0.69 35.22
N LEU A 171 1.91 0.13 34.35
CA LEU A 171 1.21 -0.35 33.16
C LEU A 171 1.94 0.12 31.91
N TYR A 172 2.11 -0.82 30.98
CA TYR A 172 2.75 -0.60 29.69
C TYR A 172 1.78 -1.01 28.60
N ALA A 173 1.76 -0.28 27.49
CA ALA A 173 0.97 -0.66 26.32
C ALA A 173 1.62 -0.18 25.03
N TYR A 174 1.23 -0.82 23.93
CA TYR A 174 1.68 -0.43 22.61
C TYR A 174 0.62 -0.69 21.55
N VAL A 175 0.75 0.02 20.43
CA VAL A 175 0.00 -0.19 19.19
C VAL A 175 0.99 -0.16 18.02
N ASN A 176 0.89 -1.16 17.14
CA ASN A 176 1.67 -1.24 15.90
C ASN A 176 0.72 -1.20 14.70
N GLY A 177 1.13 -0.46 13.69
CA GLY A 177 0.40 -0.35 12.44
C GLY A 177 1.16 0.48 11.42
N ASN A 178 0.40 1.02 10.46
CA ASN A 178 0.94 1.86 9.42
C ASN A 178 0.12 3.15 9.31
N GLU A 179 0.78 4.29 9.16
CA GLU A 179 0.11 5.48 8.63
C GLU A 179 0.16 5.45 7.11
N VAL A 180 -1.01 5.61 6.50
CA VAL A 180 -1.21 5.57 5.04
C VAL A 180 -1.92 6.83 4.57
N GLY A 181 -1.60 7.27 3.35
CA GLY A 181 -2.13 8.49 2.73
C GLY A 181 -1.02 9.47 2.40
#